data_AF-A0AAE5H664-F1
#
_entry.id   AF-A0AAE5H664-F1
#
_cell.length_a   1.000
_cell.length_b   1.000
_cell.length_c   1.000
_cell.angle_alpha   90.00
_cell.angle_beta   90.00
_cell.angle_gamma   90.00
#
_symmetry.space_group_name_H-M   'P 1'
#
loop_
_entity.id
_entity.type
_entity.pdbx_description
1 polymer ?
#
loop_
_entity_poly.entity_id
_entity_poly.type
_entity_poly.pdbx_seq_one_letter_code
_entity_poly.pdbx_strand_id
1 'polypeptide(L)'
;MKKKKILGIAIAAMISISSLVPAFADDASTQNVTNSVTTGQVSQNNKADKLAKLTQKASKLGIDITGLTNDQAKSKIRAAVAAKLGIDITGLSDKDASAKIKAAFEEKTLERLNKKATELGIDITNLSPDNAKAKILSAEAGKLGIDITGLSNKDASAKIKTALEAKNLANLTKKATKLGVDITGLSNKDARIKLNQAEASKLGIDVTGLSNDDVIAKIQSARAEKLGIDITGLSFKDAQAKIKAASEAKKEANQKKNASTTTTTDTSVQ
;
A
#
# COMPACT_ATOMS: atom_id res chain seq x y z
N MET A 1 -3.02 -52.16 -11.99
CA MET A 1 -3.51 -50.80 -11.65
C MET A 1 -4.35 -50.89 -10.39
N LYS A 2 -3.84 -50.40 -9.24
CA LYS A 2 -4.50 -50.55 -7.93
C LYS A 2 -5.55 -49.46 -7.71
N LYS A 3 -6.71 -49.91 -7.22
CA LYS A 3 -8.00 -49.20 -7.13
C LYS A 3 -8.06 -48.29 -5.89
N LYS A 4 -8.71 -47.13 -6.03
CA LYS A 4 -9.12 -46.25 -4.91
C LYS A 4 -10.18 -46.93 -4.05
N LYS A 5 -10.12 -46.74 -2.73
CA LYS A 5 -11.24 -47.00 -1.79
C LYS A 5 -11.28 -45.90 -0.73
N ILE A 6 -12.46 -45.30 -0.59
CA ILE A 6 -12.92 -44.38 0.46
C ILE A 6 -13.61 -45.24 1.53
N LEU A 7 -13.34 -45.01 2.83
CA LEU A 7 -14.16 -45.29 4.03
C LEU A 7 -13.25 -45.03 5.26
N GLY A 8 -13.56 -44.24 6.29
CA GLY A 8 -14.84 -44.07 6.98
C GLY A 8 -14.79 -44.84 8.31
N ILE A 9 -14.36 -44.21 9.42
CA ILE A 9 -14.43 -44.74 10.81
C ILE A 9 -14.69 -43.52 11.71
N ALA A 10 -15.94 -43.23 12.07
CA ALA A 10 -16.71 -43.75 13.22
C ALA A 10 -16.50 -42.89 14.48
N ILE A 11 -17.49 -42.02 14.73
CA ILE A 11 -17.72 -41.35 16.00
C ILE A 11 -18.33 -42.40 16.94
N ALA A 12 -17.66 -42.67 18.07
CA ALA A 12 -18.20 -43.48 19.15
C ALA A 12 -18.21 -42.66 20.45
N ALA A 13 -19.34 -42.76 21.14
CA ALA A 13 -19.81 -41.88 22.18
C ALA A 13 -19.27 -42.19 23.58
N MET A 14 -19.33 -41.15 24.42
CA MET A 14 -19.59 -41.10 25.86
C MET A 14 -18.85 -42.04 26.83
N ILE A 15 -18.14 -41.41 27.77
CA ILE A 15 -18.26 -41.77 29.20
C ILE A 15 -18.46 -40.48 30.01
N SER A 16 -19.67 -40.33 30.52
CA SER A 16 -20.07 -39.41 31.58
C SER A 16 -19.76 -40.02 32.94
N ILE A 17 -19.05 -39.29 33.80
CA ILE A 17 -19.04 -39.53 35.26
C ILE A 17 -19.11 -38.17 35.96
N SER A 18 -19.94 -38.17 37.00
CA SER A 18 -20.62 -37.06 37.63
C SER A 18 -19.78 -36.19 38.58
N SER A 19 -20.21 -34.93 38.68
CA SER A 19 -20.21 -34.03 39.86
C SER A 19 -19.17 -34.22 40.96
N LEU A 20 -18.26 -33.25 41.09
CA LEU A 20 -17.74 -32.80 42.38
C LEU A 20 -17.55 -31.28 42.34
N VAL A 21 -18.33 -30.56 43.17
CA VAL A 21 -18.08 -29.16 43.53
C VAL A 21 -17.17 -29.18 44.77
N PRO A 22 -16.01 -28.51 44.76
CA PRO A 22 -15.33 -28.21 46.01
C PRO A 22 -15.92 -26.93 46.62
N ALA A 23 -16.64 -27.14 47.72
CA ALA A 23 -17.03 -26.10 48.66
C ALA A 23 -15.78 -25.50 49.34
N PHE A 24 -15.82 -24.19 49.60
CA PHE A 24 -14.85 -23.50 50.43
C PHE A 24 -14.95 -23.99 51.89
N ALA A 25 -13.83 -24.41 52.46
CA ALA A 25 -13.63 -24.45 53.90
C ALA A 25 -12.20 -23.98 54.20
N ASP A 26 -12.13 -23.14 55.22
CA ASP A 26 -11.01 -22.36 55.71
C ASP A 26 -10.08 -23.19 56.62
N ASP A 27 -8.88 -22.65 56.84
CA ASP A 27 -7.99 -22.80 58.00
C ASP A 27 -6.68 -23.62 57.91
N ALA A 28 -5.64 -22.87 58.29
CA ALA A 28 -4.29 -23.10 58.79
C ALA A 28 -3.46 -24.38 58.49
N SER A 29 -2.28 -24.07 57.93
CA SER A 29 -0.94 -24.42 58.44
C SER A 29 -0.12 -25.55 57.79
N THR A 30 1.15 -25.21 57.59
CA THR A 30 2.36 -26.04 57.40
C THR A 30 2.73 -26.58 56.01
N GLN A 31 3.66 -25.84 55.40
CA GLN A 31 4.93 -26.26 54.79
C GLN A 31 5.00 -27.43 53.77
N ASN A 32 5.35 -27.01 52.55
CA ASN A 32 6.53 -27.43 51.78
C ASN A 32 6.55 -28.85 51.18
N VAL A 33 6.09 -28.97 49.93
CA VAL A 33 6.71 -29.88 48.95
C VAL A 33 6.92 -29.11 47.64
N THR A 34 8.14 -29.24 47.16
CA THR A 34 8.82 -28.51 46.10
C THR A 34 8.25 -28.85 44.71
N ASN A 35 7.56 -27.91 44.05
CA ASN A 35 7.23 -28.03 42.62
C ASN A 35 8.20 -27.20 41.77
N SER A 36 9.37 -27.79 41.49
CA SER A 36 10.34 -27.31 40.49
C SER A 36 9.89 -27.67 39.07
N VAL A 37 8.75 -27.14 38.62
CA VAL A 37 8.29 -27.27 37.22
C VAL A 37 7.62 -25.96 36.84
N THR A 38 8.35 -25.00 36.23
CA THR A 38 7.78 -23.98 35.31
C THR A 38 8.78 -22.99 34.68
N THR A 39 10.09 -23.06 34.92
CA THR A 39 11.01 -22.02 34.36
C THR A 39 11.53 -22.32 32.94
N GLY A 40 11.51 -23.59 32.49
CA GLY A 40 12.09 -24.02 31.21
C GLY A 40 11.24 -23.71 29.97
N GLN A 41 9.91 -23.86 30.04
CA GLN A 41 9.02 -23.77 28.88
C GLN A 41 8.72 -22.32 28.45
N VAL A 42 8.69 -21.36 29.39
CA VAL A 42 8.51 -19.92 29.07
C VAL A 42 9.76 -19.32 28.41
N SER A 43 10.96 -19.82 28.73
CA SER A 43 12.22 -19.34 28.16
C SER A 43 12.45 -19.78 26.70
N GLN A 44 11.94 -20.95 26.30
CA GLN A 44 12.11 -21.44 24.93
C GLN A 44 11.18 -20.75 23.92
N ASN A 45 9.92 -20.50 24.30
CA ASN A 45 9.00 -19.70 23.46
C ASN A 45 9.58 -18.31 23.17
N ASN A 46 10.20 -17.68 24.16
CA ASN A 46 10.84 -16.37 23.99
C ASN A 46 12.07 -16.37 23.07
N LYS A 47 12.82 -17.47 22.95
CA LYS A 47 13.99 -17.55 22.05
C LYS A 47 13.57 -17.80 20.61
N ALA A 48 12.62 -18.72 20.39
CA ALA A 48 12.05 -18.99 19.07
C ALA A 48 11.36 -17.74 18.49
N ASP A 49 10.58 -17.02 19.30
CA ASP A 49 9.92 -15.78 18.88
C ASP A 49 10.90 -14.64 18.55
N LYS A 50 12.00 -14.54 19.31
CA LYS A 50 13.06 -13.56 19.03
C LYS A 50 13.75 -13.87 17.71
N LEU A 51 14.08 -15.14 17.46
CA LEU A 51 14.71 -15.55 16.21
C LEU A 51 13.77 -15.31 15.03
N ALA A 52 12.48 -15.67 15.15
CA ALA A 52 11.47 -15.41 14.12
C ALA A 52 11.35 -13.90 13.78
N LYS A 53 11.39 -13.03 14.80
CA LYS A 53 11.41 -11.57 14.61
C LYS A 53 12.67 -11.09 13.89
N LEU A 54 13.84 -11.65 14.21
CA LEU A 54 15.11 -11.32 13.54
C LEU A 54 15.10 -11.81 12.09
N THR A 55 14.65 -13.03 11.84
CA THR A 55 14.50 -13.58 10.48
C THR A 55 13.56 -12.73 9.65
N GLN A 56 12.40 -12.33 10.19
CA GLN A 56 11.47 -11.45 9.47
C GLN A 56 12.11 -10.08 9.13
N LYS A 57 12.86 -9.49 10.07
CA LYS A 57 13.58 -8.23 9.82
C LYS A 57 14.66 -8.42 8.77
N ALA A 58 15.42 -9.50 8.84
CA ALA A 58 16.48 -9.85 7.89
C ALA A 58 15.92 -10.03 6.47
N SER A 59 14.83 -10.76 6.30
CA SER A 59 14.15 -10.93 5.00
C SER A 59 13.67 -9.59 4.43
N LYS A 60 13.10 -8.70 5.27
CA LYS A 60 12.68 -7.34 4.83
C LYS A 60 13.85 -6.45 4.40
N LEU A 61 15.05 -6.74 4.89
CA LEU A 61 16.29 -6.04 4.55
C LEU A 61 17.07 -6.74 3.44
N GLY A 62 16.65 -7.93 3.01
CA GLY A 62 17.35 -8.73 2.00
C GLY A 62 18.69 -9.29 2.48
N ILE A 63 18.86 -9.51 3.79
CA ILE A 63 20.10 -10.06 4.36
C ILE A 63 19.88 -11.48 4.86
N ASP A 64 20.90 -12.33 4.68
CA ASP A 64 20.93 -13.67 5.25
C ASP A 64 21.54 -13.64 6.66
N ILE A 65 20.85 -14.28 7.60
CA ILE A 65 21.26 -14.45 8.99
C ILE A 65 21.32 -15.93 9.41
N THR A 66 21.24 -16.85 8.45
CA THR A 66 21.28 -18.30 8.70
C THR A 66 22.61 -18.67 9.34
N GLY A 67 22.56 -19.54 10.37
CA GLY A 67 23.75 -19.96 11.11
C GLY A 67 24.34 -18.90 12.06
N LEU A 68 23.77 -17.69 12.14
CA LEU A 68 24.21 -16.67 13.08
C LEU A 68 23.57 -16.86 14.46
N THR A 69 24.31 -16.50 15.51
CA THR A 69 23.73 -16.32 16.84
C THR A 69 22.78 -15.12 16.85
N ASN A 70 21.90 -15.03 17.85
CA ASN A 70 20.97 -13.91 17.97
C ASN A 70 21.67 -12.54 18.01
N ASP A 71 22.84 -12.45 18.64
CA ASP A 71 23.56 -11.18 18.76
C ASP A 71 24.30 -10.81 17.48
N GLN A 72 24.88 -11.80 16.78
CA GLN A 72 25.41 -11.61 15.43
C GLN A 72 24.31 -11.18 14.45
N ALA A 73 23.14 -11.82 14.50
CA ALA A 73 21.99 -11.46 13.69
C ALA A 73 21.51 -10.03 13.97
N LYS A 74 21.38 -9.63 15.25
CA LYS A 74 21.04 -8.24 15.63
C LYS A 74 22.07 -7.25 15.11
N SER A 75 23.36 -7.55 15.25
CA SER A 75 24.44 -6.68 14.77
C SER A 75 24.36 -6.49 13.26
N LYS A 76 24.23 -7.60 12.50
CA LYS A 76 24.08 -7.57 11.05
C LYS A 76 22.83 -6.81 10.59
N ILE A 77 21.71 -6.99 11.30
CA ILE A 77 20.46 -6.25 11.05
C ILE A 77 20.65 -4.75 11.32
N ARG A 78 21.30 -4.35 12.43
CA ARG A 78 21.58 -2.94 12.73
C ARG A 78 22.44 -2.30 11.66
N ALA A 79 23.52 -2.97 11.24
CA ALA A 79 24.38 -2.49 10.16
C ALA A 79 23.61 -2.32 8.84
N ALA A 80 22.75 -3.27 8.48
CA ALA A 80 21.92 -3.17 7.28
C ALA A 80 20.88 -2.05 7.36
N VAL A 81 20.27 -1.83 8.54
CA VAL A 81 19.35 -0.69 8.76
C VAL A 81 20.10 0.63 8.64
N ALA A 82 21.27 0.76 9.27
CA ALA A 82 22.12 1.94 9.20
C ALA A 82 22.52 2.26 7.75
N ALA A 83 22.99 1.26 7.00
CA ALA A 83 23.31 1.41 5.58
C ALA A 83 22.11 1.87 4.75
N LYS A 84 20.91 1.32 4.99
CA LYS A 84 19.67 1.74 4.29
C LYS A 84 19.20 3.15 4.66
N LEU A 85 19.60 3.64 5.84
CA LEU A 85 19.39 5.01 6.28
C LEU A 85 20.53 5.95 5.86
N GLY A 86 21.62 5.42 5.28
CA GLY A 86 22.78 6.22 4.86
C GLY A 86 23.61 6.75 6.04
N ILE A 87 23.56 6.09 7.20
CA ILE A 87 24.28 6.52 8.40
C ILE A 87 25.43 5.58 8.74
N ASP A 88 26.55 6.15 9.16
CA ASP A 88 27.68 5.40 9.70
C ASP A 88 27.50 5.14 11.20
N ILE A 89 27.67 3.87 11.58
CA ILE A 89 27.61 3.38 12.97
C ILE A 89 28.90 2.68 13.40
N THR A 90 29.97 2.72 12.60
CA THR A 90 31.25 2.11 12.94
C THR A 90 31.84 2.74 14.21
N GLY A 91 32.48 1.91 15.04
CA GLY A 91 33.06 2.34 16.32
C GLY A 91 32.05 2.70 17.43
N LEU A 92 30.74 2.69 17.16
CA LEU A 92 29.73 2.96 18.18
C LEU A 92 29.41 1.73 19.02
N SER A 93 29.03 1.96 20.28
CA SER A 93 28.40 0.93 21.09
C SER A 93 27.05 0.53 20.50
N ASP A 94 26.59 -0.68 20.83
CA ASP A 94 25.26 -1.17 20.44
C ASP A 94 24.13 -0.22 20.80
N LYS A 95 24.24 0.46 21.94
CA LYS A 95 23.25 1.42 22.44
C LYS A 95 23.29 2.70 21.61
N ASP A 96 24.48 3.23 21.34
CA ASP A 96 24.65 4.48 20.60
C ASP A 96 24.30 4.31 19.12
N ALA A 97 24.69 3.18 18.51
CA ALA A 97 24.28 2.83 17.17
C ALA A 97 22.75 2.74 17.06
N SER A 98 22.09 2.12 18.05
CA SER A 98 20.63 2.02 18.08
C SER A 98 19.95 3.39 18.25
N ALA A 99 20.51 4.26 19.09
CA ALA A 99 20.02 5.62 19.27
C ALA A 99 20.17 6.45 17.99
N LYS A 100 21.32 6.37 17.32
CA LYS A 100 21.60 7.04 16.04
C LYS A 100 20.66 6.57 14.93
N ILE A 101 20.42 5.26 14.82
CA ILE A 101 19.43 4.68 13.90
C ILE A 101 18.02 5.21 14.20
N LYS A 102 17.64 5.28 15.48
CA LYS A 102 16.32 5.77 15.88
C LYS A 102 16.13 7.22 15.47
N ALA A 103 17.09 8.09 15.76
CA ALA A 103 17.05 9.51 15.39
C ALA A 103 16.92 9.68 13.86
N ALA A 104 17.73 8.98 13.07
CA ALA A 104 17.65 9.03 11.61
C ALA A 104 16.29 8.53 11.06
N PHE A 105 15.69 7.53 11.72
CA PHE A 105 14.35 7.06 11.34
C PHE A 105 13.26 8.07 11.67
N GLU A 106 13.36 8.75 12.82
CA GLU A 106 12.44 9.81 13.23
C GLU A 106 12.53 11.01 12.28
N GLU A 107 13.74 11.45 11.93
CA GLU A 107 13.98 12.53 10.96
C GLU A 107 13.36 12.20 9.60
N LYS A 108 13.65 11.02 9.04
CA LYS A 108 13.08 10.58 7.75
C LYS A 108 11.56 10.42 7.80
N THR A 109 11.03 10.05 8.96
CA THR A 109 9.58 9.99 9.17
C THR A 109 8.99 11.40 9.15
N LEU A 110 9.62 12.36 9.82
CA LEU A 110 9.20 13.74 9.88
C LEU A 110 9.25 14.39 8.49
N GLU A 111 10.33 14.19 7.73
CA GLU A 111 10.47 14.65 6.35
C GLU A 111 9.31 14.16 5.47
N ARG A 112 8.98 12.86 5.57
CA ARG A 112 7.85 12.27 4.83
C ARG A 112 6.51 12.87 5.24
N LEU A 113 6.30 13.11 6.54
CA LEU A 113 5.06 13.72 7.03
C LEU A 113 4.96 15.18 6.57
N ASN A 114 6.04 15.96 6.65
CA ASN A 114 6.10 17.34 6.15
C ASN A 114 5.79 17.40 4.66
N LYS A 115 6.41 16.54 3.84
CA LYS A 115 6.11 16.47 2.40
C LYS A 115 4.62 16.22 2.14
N LYS A 116 4.03 15.24 2.84
CA LYS A 116 2.59 14.96 2.74
C LYS A 116 1.73 16.13 3.19
N ALA A 117 2.10 16.79 4.28
CA ALA A 117 1.39 17.95 4.81
C ALA A 117 1.39 19.11 3.80
N THR A 118 2.53 19.40 3.18
CA THR A 118 2.66 20.38 2.09
C THR A 118 1.79 20.01 0.89
N GLU A 119 1.84 18.75 0.42
CA GLU A 119 0.99 18.26 -0.68
C GLU A 119 -0.52 18.39 -0.37
N LEU A 120 -0.89 18.28 0.90
CA LEU A 120 -2.26 18.39 1.34
C LEU A 120 -2.69 19.83 1.67
N GLY A 121 -1.74 20.77 1.79
CA GLY A 121 -1.99 22.15 2.19
C GLY A 121 -2.34 22.29 3.67
N ILE A 122 -1.79 21.42 4.53
CA ILE A 122 -2.05 21.43 5.98
C ILE A 122 -0.79 21.76 6.76
N ASP A 123 -0.95 22.46 7.87
CA ASP A 123 0.12 22.71 8.82
C ASP A 123 0.22 21.57 9.84
N ILE A 124 1.43 21.07 10.06
CA ILE A 124 1.75 20.08 11.09
C ILE A 124 2.89 20.53 12.02
N THR A 125 3.26 21.82 11.98
CA THR A 125 4.29 22.38 12.85
C THR A 125 3.96 22.15 14.32
N ASN A 126 5.00 21.92 15.13
CA ASN A 126 4.88 21.67 16.57
C ASN A 126 4.00 20.47 16.97
N LEU A 127 3.68 19.56 16.06
CA LEU A 127 2.99 18.32 16.37
C LEU A 127 3.97 17.18 16.61
N SER A 128 3.62 16.27 17.53
CA SER A 128 4.29 14.98 17.62
C SER A 128 4.10 14.18 16.32
N PRO A 129 5.00 13.25 15.97
CA PRO A 129 4.87 12.43 14.75
C PRO A 129 3.52 11.70 14.63
N ASP A 130 2.98 11.22 15.76
CA ASP A 130 1.70 10.53 15.78
C ASP A 130 0.52 11.49 15.55
N ASN A 131 0.56 12.69 16.13
CA ASN A 131 -0.46 13.72 15.91
C ASN A 131 -0.40 14.29 14.48
N ALA A 132 0.80 14.52 13.95
CA ALA A 132 1.01 14.92 12.57
C ALA A 132 0.44 13.87 11.61
N LYS A 133 0.73 12.59 11.86
CA LYS A 133 0.17 11.49 11.08
C LYS A 133 -1.35 11.43 11.16
N ALA A 134 -1.93 11.57 12.34
CA ALA A 134 -3.39 11.59 12.51
C ALA A 134 -4.02 12.75 11.70
N LYS A 135 -3.46 13.96 11.80
CA LYS A 135 -3.93 15.14 11.04
C LYS A 135 -3.87 14.93 9.53
N ILE A 136 -2.77 14.32 9.04
CA ILE A 136 -2.62 13.94 7.63
C ILE A 136 -3.69 12.93 7.21
N LEU A 137 -3.92 11.87 8.00
CA LEU A 137 -4.93 10.86 7.69
C LEU A 137 -6.34 11.47 7.66
N SER A 138 -6.68 12.37 8.59
CA SER A 138 -7.94 13.10 8.58
C SER A 138 -8.11 13.95 7.33
N ALA A 139 -7.05 14.63 6.88
CA ALA A 139 -7.09 15.40 5.63
C ALA A 139 -7.24 14.52 4.38
N GLU A 140 -6.52 13.38 4.31
CA GLU A 140 -6.68 12.40 3.23
C GLU A 140 -8.10 11.81 3.20
N ALA A 141 -8.64 11.47 4.38
CA ALA A 141 -9.99 10.96 4.54
C ALA A 141 -11.05 11.99 4.10
N GLY A 142 -10.92 13.25 4.51
CA GLY A 142 -11.79 14.34 4.09
C GLY A 142 -11.84 14.52 2.57
N LYS A 143 -10.69 14.46 1.88
CA LYS A 143 -10.63 14.51 0.40
C LYS A 143 -11.30 13.33 -0.30
N LEU A 144 -11.45 12.20 0.40
CA LEU A 144 -12.12 11.00 -0.09
C LEU A 144 -13.58 10.90 0.39
N GLY A 145 -14.04 11.78 1.28
CA GLY A 145 -15.38 11.73 1.86
C GLY A 145 -15.61 10.49 2.74
N ILE A 146 -14.57 10.01 3.43
CA ILE A 146 -14.67 8.84 4.32
C ILE A 146 -14.56 9.24 5.79
N ASP A 147 -15.37 8.62 6.62
CA ASP A 147 -15.27 8.75 8.08
C ASP A 147 -14.19 7.82 8.64
N ILE A 148 -13.34 8.36 9.50
CA ILE A 148 -12.29 7.63 10.21
C ILE A 148 -12.37 7.83 11.74
N THR A 149 -13.46 8.41 12.23
CA THR A 149 -13.66 8.70 13.66
C THR A 149 -13.57 7.43 14.48
N GLY A 150 -12.88 7.50 15.62
CA GLY A 150 -12.69 6.36 16.53
C GLY A 150 -11.74 5.27 16.02
N LEU A 151 -11.13 5.43 14.84
CA LEU A 151 -10.16 4.45 14.31
C LEU A 151 -8.75 4.75 14.80
N SER A 152 -7.95 3.67 14.95
CA SER A 152 -6.51 3.81 15.12
C SER A 152 -5.86 4.36 13.85
N ASN A 153 -4.68 4.99 13.96
CA ASN A 153 -3.90 5.44 12.80
C ASN A 153 -3.62 4.32 11.77
N LYS A 154 -3.55 3.06 12.23
CA LYS A 154 -3.36 1.90 11.36
C LYS A 154 -4.63 1.59 10.58
N ASP A 155 -5.78 1.56 11.25
CA ASP A 155 -7.06 1.21 10.65
C ASP A 155 -7.59 2.33 9.74
N ALA A 156 -7.43 3.59 10.15
CA ALA A 156 -7.71 4.75 9.30
C ALA A 156 -6.89 4.70 8.01
N SER A 157 -5.58 4.42 8.10
CA SER A 157 -4.72 4.28 6.92
C SER A 157 -5.15 3.12 6.01
N ALA A 158 -5.55 1.98 6.57
CA ALA A 158 -6.07 0.86 5.79
C ALA A 158 -7.38 1.22 5.08
N LYS A 159 -8.32 1.87 5.78
CA LYS A 159 -9.60 2.32 5.23
C LYS A 159 -9.40 3.34 4.10
N ILE A 160 -8.51 4.32 4.28
CA ILE A 160 -8.12 5.29 3.25
C ILE A 160 -7.55 4.57 2.02
N LYS A 161 -6.65 3.60 2.22
CA LYS A 161 -6.06 2.83 1.13
C LYS A 161 -7.12 2.10 0.31
N THR A 162 -8.03 1.38 0.97
CA THR A 162 -9.13 0.68 0.30
C THR A 162 -10.03 1.63 -0.48
N ALA A 163 -10.38 2.79 0.10
CA ALA A 163 -11.19 3.80 -0.58
C ALA A 163 -10.49 4.36 -1.83
N LEU A 164 -9.18 4.61 -1.74
CA LEU A 164 -8.38 5.07 -2.88
C LEU A 164 -8.30 4.01 -3.99
N GLU A 165 -8.12 2.74 -3.63
CA GLU A 165 -8.10 1.62 -4.57
C GLU A 165 -9.45 1.47 -5.29
N ALA A 166 -10.57 1.59 -4.57
CA ALA A 166 -11.91 1.55 -5.15
C ALA A 166 -12.16 2.74 -6.09
N LYS A 167 -11.77 3.97 -5.70
CA LYS A 167 -11.87 5.17 -6.55
C LYS A 167 -11.04 5.03 -7.82
N ASN A 168 -9.84 4.47 -7.71
CA ASN A 168 -8.98 4.19 -8.85
C ASN A 168 -9.62 3.16 -9.79
N LEU A 169 -10.16 2.06 -9.26
CA LEU A 169 -10.85 1.05 -10.06
C LEU A 169 -12.05 1.64 -10.79
N ALA A 170 -12.89 2.43 -10.10
CA ALA A 170 -14.03 3.10 -10.73
C ALA A 170 -13.62 4.01 -11.91
N ASN A 171 -12.49 4.73 -11.78
CA ASN A 171 -11.96 5.54 -12.87
C ASN A 171 -11.43 4.69 -14.04
N LEU A 172 -10.77 3.56 -13.74
CA LEU A 172 -10.32 2.62 -14.76
C LEU A 172 -11.51 1.98 -15.49
N THR A 173 -12.57 1.59 -14.77
CA THR A 173 -13.81 1.08 -15.37
C THR A 173 -14.43 2.10 -16.31
N LYS A 174 -14.52 3.39 -15.92
CA LYS A 174 -14.99 4.46 -16.81
C LYS A 174 -14.14 4.59 -18.08
N LYS A 175 -12.81 4.46 -17.96
CA LYS A 175 -11.90 4.46 -19.12
C LYS A 175 -12.12 3.21 -19.99
N ALA A 176 -12.29 2.05 -19.37
CA ALA A 176 -12.53 0.77 -20.01
C ALA A 176 -13.80 0.78 -20.86
N THR A 177 -14.91 1.28 -20.30
CA THR A 177 -16.18 1.45 -21.04
C THR A 177 -16.00 2.34 -22.27
N LYS A 178 -15.29 3.48 -22.15
CA LYS A 178 -15.02 4.38 -23.29
C LYS A 178 -14.14 3.72 -24.37
N LEU A 179 -13.24 2.83 -23.96
CA LEU A 179 -12.37 2.12 -24.87
C LEU A 179 -13.01 0.85 -25.44
N GLY A 180 -14.08 0.32 -24.82
CA GLY A 180 -14.69 -0.95 -25.20
C GLY A 180 -13.87 -2.15 -24.72
N VAL A 181 -13.20 -2.03 -23.57
CA VAL A 181 -12.26 -3.04 -23.05
C VAL A 181 -12.81 -3.64 -21.78
N ASP A 182 -12.79 -4.97 -21.66
CA ASP A 182 -13.07 -5.64 -20.39
C ASP A 182 -11.82 -5.70 -19.50
N ILE A 183 -11.97 -5.24 -18.25
CA ILE A 183 -10.94 -5.25 -17.21
C ILE A 183 -11.37 -6.05 -15.97
N THR A 184 -12.45 -6.83 -16.07
CA THR A 184 -12.98 -7.63 -14.96
C THR A 184 -11.93 -8.62 -14.44
N GLY A 185 -11.82 -8.74 -13.12
CA GLY A 185 -10.87 -9.64 -12.46
C GLY A 185 -9.41 -9.18 -12.49
N LEU A 186 -9.08 -8.05 -13.12
CA LEU A 186 -7.71 -7.53 -13.16
C LEU A 186 -7.37 -6.69 -11.93
N SER A 187 -6.10 -6.70 -11.55
CA SER A 187 -5.57 -5.72 -10.60
C SER A 187 -5.60 -4.31 -11.22
N ASN A 188 -5.61 -3.26 -10.38
CA ASN A 188 -5.52 -1.88 -10.87
C ASN A 188 -4.27 -1.63 -11.75
N LYS A 189 -3.17 -2.34 -11.50
CA LYS A 189 -1.94 -2.25 -12.31
C LYS A 189 -2.17 -2.87 -13.68
N ASP A 190 -2.70 -4.08 -13.74
CA ASP A 190 -2.89 -4.82 -14.99
C ASP A 190 -4.00 -4.18 -15.84
N ALA A 191 -5.06 -3.70 -15.20
CA ALA A 191 -6.10 -2.92 -15.87
C ALA A 191 -5.53 -1.66 -16.54
N ARG A 192 -4.62 -0.93 -15.88
CA ARG A 192 -3.94 0.23 -16.50
C ARG A 192 -3.15 -0.15 -17.73
N ILE A 193 -2.36 -1.22 -17.65
CA ILE A 193 -1.55 -1.72 -18.76
C ILE A 193 -2.45 -2.09 -19.94
N LYS A 194 -3.50 -2.90 -19.71
CA LYS A 194 -4.47 -3.31 -20.73
C LYS A 194 -5.17 -2.11 -21.38
N LEU A 195 -5.54 -1.10 -20.57
CA LEU A 195 -6.16 0.13 -21.08
C LEU A 195 -5.19 0.99 -21.89
N ASN A 196 -3.91 1.03 -21.54
CA ASN A 196 -2.91 1.75 -22.31
C ASN A 196 -2.67 1.06 -23.66
N GLN A 197 -2.54 -0.26 -23.69
CA GLN A 197 -2.43 -1.03 -24.94
C GLN A 197 -3.64 -0.78 -25.86
N ALA A 198 -4.85 -0.90 -25.34
CA ALA A 198 -6.06 -0.64 -26.12
C ALA A 198 -6.15 0.80 -26.63
N GLU A 199 -5.68 1.76 -25.84
CA GLU A 199 -5.61 3.15 -26.27
C GLU A 199 -4.59 3.36 -27.40
N ALA A 200 -3.41 2.75 -27.28
CA ALA A 200 -2.40 2.78 -28.32
C ALA A 200 -2.92 2.19 -29.64
N SER A 201 -3.63 1.06 -29.58
CA SER A 201 -4.29 0.47 -30.75
C SER A 201 -5.31 1.42 -31.39
N LYS A 202 -6.12 2.15 -30.60
CA LYS A 202 -7.04 3.18 -31.14
C LYS A 202 -6.33 4.35 -31.80
N LEU A 203 -5.07 4.59 -31.46
CA LEU A 203 -4.22 5.61 -32.07
C LEU A 203 -3.37 5.07 -33.22
N GLY A 204 -3.48 3.78 -33.56
CA GLY A 204 -2.69 3.15 -34.62
C GLY A 204 -1.21 2.96 -34.26
N ILE A 205 -0.88 2.92 -32.98
CA ILE A 205 0.50 2.74 -32.49
C ILE A 205 0.78 1.25 -32.33
N ASP A 206 1.85 0.75 -32.95
CA ASP A 206 2.40 -0.57 -32.62
C ASP A 206 3.13 -0.52 -31.27
N VAL A 207 2.73 -1.42 -30.38
CA VAL A 207 3.25 -1.53 -29.01
C VAL A 207 3.97 -2.84 -28.73
N THR A 208 4.22 -3.64 -29.77
CA THR A 208 4.88 -4.93 -29.65
C THR A 208 6.29 -4.78 -29.06
N GLY A 209 6.57 -5.54 -28.01
CA GLY A 209 7.88 -5.54 -27.34
C GLY A 209 8.19 -4.29 -26.50
N LEU A 210 7.26 -3.34 -26.36
CA LEU A 210 7.48 -2.13 -25.58
C LEU A 210 7.14 -2.31 -24.09
N SER A 211 7.89 -1.60 -23.23
CA SER A 211 7.49 -1.45 -21.84
C SER A 211 6.22 -0.59 -21.73
N ASN A 212 5.44 -0.75 -20.67
CA ASN A 212 4.25 0.07 -20.49
C ASN A 212 4.58 1.57 -20.38
N ASP A 213 5.76 1.94 -19.87
CA ASP A 213 6.17 3.33 -19.77
C ASP A 213 6.47 3.92 -21.16
N ASP A 214 7.09 3.13 -22.06
CA ASP A 214 7.30 3.51 -23.47
C ASP A 214 5.97 3.63 -24.23
N VAL A 215 5.02 2.71 -23.97
CA VAL A 215 3.67 2.79 -24.53
C VAL A 215 2.98 4.09 -24.11
N ILE A 216 3.08 4.47 -22.84
CA ILE A 216 2.51 5.73 -22.34
C ILE A 216 3.15 6.94 -23.03
N ALA A 217 4.49 6.95 -23.20
CA ALA A 217 5.19 8.02 -23.87
C ALA A 217 4.76 8.17 -25.34
N LYS A 218 4.66 7.05 -26.09
CA LYS A 218 4.18 7.07 -27.48
C LYS A 218 2.72 7.54 -27.60
N ILE A 219 1.84 7.11 -26.70
CA ILE A 219 0.46 7.61 -26.62
C ILE A 219 0.45 9.13 -26.42
N GLN A 220 1.32 9.64 -25.55
CA GLN A 220 1.43 11.07 -25.28
C GLN A 220 1.84 11.85 -26.54
N SER A 221 2.87 11.40 -27.25
CA SER A 221 3.33 12.01 -28.51
C SER A 221 2.24 11.97 -29.58
N ALA A 222 1.59 10.83 -29.80
CA ALA A 222 0.53 10.71 -30.80
C ALA A 222 -0.69 11.59 -30.50
N ARG A 223 -1.06 11.74 -29.21
CA ARG A 223 -2.12 12.68 -28.81
C ARG A 223 -1.73 14.13 -29.08
N ALA A 224 -0.48 14.50 -28.80
CA ALA A 224 0.03 15.85 -29.06
C ALA A 224 0.01 16.17 -30.56
N GLU A 225 0.49 15.24 -31.39
CA GLU A 225 0.47 15.34 -32.85
C GLU A 225 -0.96 15.51 -33.39
N LYS A 226 -1.91 14.68 -32.92
CA LYS A 226 -3.33 14.78 -33.31
C LYS A 226 -4.00 16.10 -32.89
N LEU A 227 -3.43 16.79 -31.91
CA LEU A 227 -3.86 18.10 -31.45
C LEU A 227 -3.06 19.24 -32.07
N GLY A 228 -2.00 18.94 -32.84
CA GLY A 228 -1.12 19.93 -33.46
C GLY A 228 -0.30 20.74 -32.46
N ILE A 229 0.05 20.16 -31.31
CA ILE A 229 0.84 20.83 -30.26
C ILE A 229 2.23 20.22 -30.13
N ASP A 230 3.23 21.07 -29.95
CA ASP A 230 4.58 20.63 -29.61
C ASP A 230 4.71 20.39 -28.10
N ILE A 231 5.29 19.24 -27.74
CA ILE A 231 5.58 18.85 -26.36
C ILE A 231 7.08 18.58 -26.13
N THR A 232 7.93 18.90 -27.10
CA THR A 232 9.38 18.68 -27.03
C THR A 232 9.99 19.48 -25.87
N GLY A 233 10.88 18.84 -25.12
CA GLY A 233 11.55 19.45 -23.97
C GLY A 233 10.67 19.63 -22.73
N LEU A 234 9.39 19.28 -22.78
CA LEU A 234 8.52 19.33 -21.59
C LEU A 234 8.70 18.09 -20.71
N SER A 235 8.54 18.28 -19.40
CA SER A 235 8.41 17.15 -18.49
C SER A 235 7.16 16.34 -18.83
N PHE A 236 7.14 15.05 -18.48
CA PHE A 236 5.98 14.19 -18.73
C PHE A 236 4.67 14.79 -18.17
N LYS A 237 4.75 15.40 -16.98
CA LYS A 237 3.60 16.04 -16.32
C LYS A 237 3.14 17.27 -17.08
N ASP A 238 4.07 18.11 -17.53
CA ASP A 238 3.75 19.35 -18.24
C ASP A 238 3.20 19.07 -19.64
N ALA A 239 3.79 18.11 -20.35
CA ALA A 239 3.26 17.62 -21.63
C ALA A 239 1.83 17.07 -21.45
N GLN A 240 1.57 16.29 -20.40
CA GLN A 240 0.23 15.77 -20.12
C GLN A 240 -0.77 16.89 -19.83
N ALA A 241 -0.37 17.91 -19.05
CA ALA A 241 -1.20 19.07 -18.79
C ALA A 241 -1.51 19.86 -20.07
N LYS A 242 -0.50 20.11 -20.93
CA LYS A 242 -0.64 20.79 -22.22
C LYS A 242 -1.59 20.06 -23.16
N ILE A 243 -1.44 18.74 -23.29
CA ILE A 243 -2.35 17.88 -24.08
C ILE A 243 -3.77 17.96 -23.54
N LYS A 244 -3.95 17.88 -22.23
CA LYS A 244 -5.28 17.95 -21.61
C LYS A 244 -5.95 19.28 -21.94
N ALA A 245 -5.28 20.41 -21.71
CA ALA A 245 -5.80 21.74 -22.00
C ALA A 245 -6.17 21.89 -23.49
N ALA A 246 -5.31 21.46 -24.41
CA ALA A 246 -5.59 21.51 -25.84
C ALA A 246 -6.79 20.63 -26.24
N SER A 247 -6.93 19.45 -25.62
CA SER A 247 -8.06 18.56 -25.88
C SER A 247 -9.40 19.13 -25.39
N GLU A 248 -9.39 19.83 -24.26
CA GLU A 248 -10.57 20.50 -23.69
C GLU A 248 -10.97 21.69 -24.56
N ALA A 249 -10.02 22.55 -24.95
CA ALA A 249 -10.26 23.67 -25.86
C ALA A 249 -10.85 23.22 -27.21
N LYS A 250 -10.33 22.12 -27.78
CA LYS A 250 -10.85 21.56 -29.04
C LYS A 250 -12.26 20.99 -28.86
N LYS A 251 -12.56 20.37 -27.71
CA LYS A 251 -13.90 19.88 -27.37
C LYS A 251 -14.90 21.02 -27.21
N GLU A 252 -14.50 22.14 -26.63
CA GLU A 252 -15.35 23.33 -26.49
C GLU A 252 -15.60 24.02 -27.83
N ALA A 253 -14.57 24.15 -28.68
CA ALA A 253 -14.71 24.70 -30.02
C ALA A 253 -15.69 23.89 -30.88
N ASN A 254 -15.63 22.56 -30.80
CA ASN A 254 -16.55 21.68 -31.53
C ASN A 254 -17.99 21.78 -31.00
N GLN A 255 -18.19 21.95 -29.69
CA GLN A 255 -19.53 22.17 -29.13
C GLN A 255 -20.14 23.50 -29.58
N LYS A 256 -19.33 24.58 -29.63
CA LYS A 256 -19.79 25.89 -30.12
C LYS A 256 -20.11 25.89 -31.62
N LYS A 257 -19.31 25.20 -32.44
CA LYS A 257 -19.61 25.02 -33.86
C LYS A 257 -20.92 24.25 -34.08
N ASN A 258 -21.13 23.15 -33.36
CA ASN A 258 -22.36 22.37 -33.49
C ASN A 258 -23.61 23.11 -32.98
N ALA A 259 -23.48 23.97 -31.97
CA ALA A 259 -24.59 24.80 -31.48
C ALA A 259 -24.93 25.97 -32.43
N SER A 260 -23.96 26.47 -33.20
CA SER A 260 -24.17 27.55 -34.19
C SER A 260 -24.78 27.06 -35.51
N THR A 261 -24.57 25.78 -35.87
CA THR A 261 -25.16 25.16 -37.07
C THR A 261 -26.63 24.76 -36.91
N THR A 262 -27.13 24.59 -35.69
CA THR A 262 -28.56 24.31 -35.43
C THR A 262 -29.44 25.56 -35.39
N THR A 263 -28.85 26.77 -35.31
CA THR A 263 -29.60 28.04 -35.28
C THR A 263 -29.73 28.72 -36.65
N THR A 264 -29.03 28.23 -37.68
CA THR A 264 -29.00 28.86 -39.01
C THR A 264 -29.83 28.15 -40.07
N THR A 265 -30.43 26.99 -39.77
CA THR A 265 -31.28 26.22 -40.71
C THR A 265 -32.78 26.48 -40.59
N ASP A 266 -33.24 27.41 -39.75
CA ASP A 266 -34.68 27.64 -39.48
C ASP A 266 -35.19 29.03 -39.95
N THR A 267 -34.50 29.66 -40.92
CA THR A 267 -34.95 30.94 -41.50
C THR A 267 -34.67 30.97 -42.99
N SER A 268 -35.26 30.05 -43.74
CA SER A 268 -35.34 30.11 -45.22
C SER A 268 -36.56 29.34 -45.72
N VAL A 269 -37.75 29.70 -45.24
CA VAL A 269 -39.01 29.54 -45.97
C VAL A 269 -39.88 30.76 -45.63
N GLN A 270 -39.87 31.77 -46.50
CA GLN A 270 -40.95 32.73 -46.68
C GLN A 270 -41.16 32.92 -48.18
#